data_AF-A0A5C3Q9S2-F1
#
_entry.id   AF-A0A5C3Q9S2-F1
#
_cell.length_a   1.000
_cell.length_b   1.000
_cell.length_c   1.000
_cell.angle_alpha   90.00
_cell.angle_beta   90.00
_cell.angle_gamma   90.00
#
_symmetry.space_group_name_H-M   'P 1'
#
loop_
_entity.id
_entity.type
_entity.pdbx_description
1 polymer ?
#
loop_
_entity_poly.entity_id
_entity_poly.type
_entity_poly.pdbx_seq_one_letter_code
_entity_poly.pdbx_strand_id
1 'polypeptide(L)' 'MPWKGNPANFLDVGGGATPETVKKAFEILLSDPKVKSIFINIFGGIMRCDYIAEGVIKATKELNLEIPLVSGQT' A
#
# COMPACT_ATOMS: atom_id res chain seq x y z
N MET A 1 -15.41 16.96 12.73
CA MET A 1 -15.74 15.67 12.08
C MET A 1 -14.44 15.15 11.50
N PRO A 2 -13.77 14.14 12.08
CA PRO A 2 -12.41 13.86 11.66
C PRO A 2 -12.48 13.10 10.33
N TRP A 3 -12.12 13.81 9.26
CA TRP A 3 -11.79 13.30 7.91
C TRP A 3 -12.89 12.48 7.21
N LYS A 4 -13.79 13.14 6.46
CA LYS A 4 -14.64 12.48 5.45
C LYS A 4 -13.80 12.05 4.24
N GLY A 5 -12.98 11.02 4.39
CA GLY A 5 -12.36 10.32 3.26
C GLY A 5 -13.40 9.48 2.52
N ASN A 6 -13.32 9.42 1.19
CA ASN A 6 -14.13 8.50 0.39
C ASN A 6 -13.21 7.35 -0.08
N PRO A 7 -13.13 6.22 0.65
CA PRO A 7 -12.23 5.13 0.28
C PRO A 7 -12.66 4.56 -1.08
N ALA A 8 -11.71 4.49 -2.02
CA ALA A 8 -11.95 3.87 -3.32
C ALA A 8 -12.06 2.35 -3.19
N ASN A 9 -11.26 1.75 -2.30
CA ASN A 9 -11.13 0.31 -2.13
C ASN A 9 -10.53 -0.03 -0.74
N PHE A 10 -10.58 -1.30 -0.37
CA PHE A 10 -9.85 -1.87 0.75
C PHE A 10 -9.15 -3.16 0.29
N LEU A 11 -7.87 -3.34 0.64
CA LEU A 11 -7.09 -4.51 0.27
C LEU A 11 -6.16 -4.89 1.43
N ASP A 12 -6.27 -6.14 1.87
CA ASP A 12 -5.39 -6.74 2.89
C ASP A 12 -4.48 -7.77 2.23
N VAL A 13 -3.19 -7.68 2.50
CA VAL A 13 -2.15 -8.57 1.98
C VAL A 13 -1.83 -9.73 2.94
N GLY A 14 -2.41 -9.72 4.14
CA GLY A 14 -2.23 -10.75 5.17
C GLY A 14 -0.86 -10.69 5.87
N GLY A 15 -0.71 -11.48 6.95
CA GLY A 15 0.47 -11.44 7.82
C GLY A 15 1.78 -11.99 7.22
N GLY A 16 1.73 -12.53 6.00
CA GLY A 16 2.89 -13.08 5.27
C GLY A 16 3.20 -12.31 3.99
N ALA A 17 2.93 -11.00 3.96
CA ALA A 17 3.11 -10.20 2.76
C ALA A 17 4.57 -10.22 2.28
N THR A 18 4.75 -10.54 1.00
CA THR A 18 6.04 -10.46 0.30
C THR A 18 6.07 -9.24 -0.63
N PRO A 19 7.24 -8.78 -1.08
CA PRO A 19 7.36 -7.72 -2.07
C PRO A 19 6.49 -7.96 -3.32
N GLU A 20 6.38 -9.20 -3.79
CA GLU A 20 5.55 -9.57 -4.94
C GLU A 20 4.05 -9.40 -4.66
N THR A 21 3.60 -9.79 -3.46
CA THR A 21 2.20 -9.59 -3.06
C THR A 21 1.85 -8.12 -2.90
N VAL A 22 2.78 -7.31 -2.37
CA VAL A 22 2.63 -5.85 -2.28
C VAL A 22 2.55 -5.24 -3.68
N LYS A 23 3.41 -5.67 -4.61
CA LYS A 23 3.34 -5.19 -6.00
C LYS A 23 2.00 -5.51 -6.66
N LYS A 24 1.52 -6.76 -6.56
CA LYS A 24 0.20 -7.14 -7.09
C LYS A 24 -0.93 -6.33 -6.48
N ALA A 25 -0.85 -6.04 -5.17
CA ALA A 25 -1.82 -5.17 -4.53
C ALA A 25 -1.84 -3.78 -5.19
N PHE A 26 -0.68 -3.18 -5.44
CA PHE A 26 -0.60 -1.90 -6.13
C PHE A 26 -1.14 -1.96 -7.55
N GLU A 27 -0.86 -3.01 -8.32
CA GLU A 27 -1.43 -3.18 -9.68
C GLU A 27 -2.97 -3.20 -9.64
N ILE A 28 -3.56 -3.91 -8.67
CA ILE A 28 -5.02 -3.94 -8.48
C ILE A 28 -5.56 -2.56 -8.10
N LEU A 29 -4.91 -1.88 -7.16
CA LEU A 29 -5.30 -0.53 -6.71
C LEU A 29 -5.25 0.48 -7.86
N LEU A 30 -4.16 0.50 -8.62
CA LEU A 30 -3.94 1.44 -9.71
C LEU A 30 -4.79 1.14 -10.95
N SER A 31 -5.39 -0.06 -11.03
CA SER A 31 -6.36 -0.37 -12.09
C SER A 31 -7.69 0.39 -11.92
N ASP A 32 -8.01 0.88 -10.72
CA ASP A 32 -9.19 1.71 -10.49
C ASP A 32 -8.86 3.21 -10.66
N PRO A 33 -9.40 3.89 -11.70
CA PRO A 33 -9.14 5.30 -11.94
C PRO A 33 -9.69 6.24 -10.85
N LYS A 34 -10.50 5.74 -9.91
CA LYS A 34 -10.97 6.51 -8.74
C LYS A 34 -9.89 6.66 -7.67
N VAL A 35 -8.81 5.90 -7.73
CA VAL A 35 -7.72 5.94 -6.75
C VAL A 35 -6.86 7.18 -6.98
N LYS A 36 -6.95 8.13 -6.05
CA LYS A 36 -6.18 9.39 -6.09
C LYS A 36 -5.02 9.43 -5.10
N SER A 37 -4.99 8.51 -4.15
CA SER A 37 -3.96 8.38 -3.12
C SER A 37 -4.04 6.99 -2.50
N ILE A 38 -2.90 6.46 -2.09
CA ILE A 38 -2.82 5.17 -1.39
C ILE A 38 -2.40 5.42 0.05
N PHE A 39 -3.18 4.89 1.00
CA PHE A 39 -2.82 4.83 2.40
C PHE A 39 -2.49 3.38 2.77
N ILE A 40 -1.28 3.16 3.28
CA ILE A 40 -0.82 1.85 3.76
C ILE A 40 -0.78 1.91 5.28
N ASN A 41 -1.44 0.95 5.92
CA ASN A 41 -1.32 0.73 7.35
C ASN A 41 -0.54 -0.56 7.61
N ILE A 42 0.57 -0.46 8.34
CA ILE A 42 1.42 -1.60 8.69
C ILE A 42 1.33 -1.80 10.20
N PHE A 43 0.81 -2.96 10.62
CA PHE A 43 0.86 -3.38 12.01
C PHE A 43 2.11 -4.22 12.27
N GLY A 44 2.90 -3.82 13.27
CA GLY A 44 4.07 -4.57 13.71
C GLY A 44 3.70 -5.90 14.39
N GLY A 45 4.62 -6.86 14.39
CA GLY A 45 4.48 -8.11 15.16
C GLY A 45 5.21 -9.30 14.53
N ILE A 46 4.69 -9.78 13.40
CA ILE A 46 5.23 -10.96 12.69
C ILE A 46 6.11 -10.54 11.50
N MET A 47 5.77 -9.42 10.86
CA MET A 47 6.46 -8.90 9.68
C MET A 47 7.52 -7.86 10.07
N ARG A 48 8.71 -7.96 9.46
CA ARG A 48 9.72 -6.90 9.61
C ARG A 48 9.37 -5.72 8.72
N CYS A 49 9.28 -4.54 9.33
CA CYS A 49 8.88 -3.31 8.64
C CYS A 49 9.88 -2.88 7.56
N ASP A 50 11.18 -3.17 7.73
CA ASP A 50 12.24 -2.90 6.75
C ASP A 50 11.97 -3.64 5.42
N TYR A 51 11.60 -4.91 5.50
CA TYR A 51 11.33 -5.76 4.36
C TYR A 51 10.09 -5.31 3.57
N ILE A 52 9.04 -4.86 4.27
CA ILE A 52 7.87 -4.26 3.63
C ILE A 52 8.19 -2.91 3.00
N ALA A 53 8.94 -2.06 3.69
CA ALA A 53 9.32 -0.75 3.16
C ALA A 53 10.13 -0.89 1.86
N GLU A 54 11.08 -1.83 1.81
CA GLU A 54 11.81 -2.15 0.57
C GLU A 54 10.87 -2.63 -0.54
N GLY A 55 9.93 -3.53 -0.22
CA GLY A 55 8.92 -4.01 -1.17
C GLY A 55 8.06 -2.88 -1.74
N VAL A 56 7.61 -1.96 -0.89
CA VAL A 56 6.84 -0.77 -1.29
C VAL A 56 7.67 0.14 -2.19
N ILE A 57 8.90 0.47 -1.81
CA ILE A 57 9.78 1.35 -2.62
C ILE A 57 10.07 0.71 -3.99
N LYS A 58 10.27 -0.61 -4.04
CA LYS A 58 10.49 -1.31 -5.29
C LYS A 58 9.25 -1.29 -6.17
N ALA A 59 8.07 -1.55 -5.59
CA ALA A 59 6.80 -1.51 -6.30
C ALA A 59 6.50 -0.10 -6.85
N THR A 60 6.73 0.96 -6.07
CA THR A 60 6.47 2.34 -6.54
C THR A 60 7.37 2.74 -7.70
N LYS A 61 8.63 2.29 -7.70
CA LYS A 61 9.57 2.52 -8.81
C LYS A 61 9.20 1.72 -10.06
N GLU A 62 8.88 0.45 -9.91
CA GLU A 62 8.53 -0.42 -11.04
C GLU A 62 7.21 -0.03 -11.71
N LEU A 63 6.25 0.47 -10.93
CA LEU A 63 4.93 0.89 -11.42
C LEU A 63 4.87 2.38 -11.80
N ASN A 64 5.98 3.11 -11.68
CA ASN A 64 6.05 4.57 -11.90
C ASN A 64 4.91 5.32 -11.20
N LEU A 65 4.76 5.10 -9.89
CA LEU A 65 3.65 5.65 -9.11
C LEU A 65 3.68 7.19 -9.08
N GLU A 66 2.65 7.83 -9.64
CA GLU A 66 2.53 9.29 -9.68
C GLU A 66 1.63 9.86 -8.58
N ILE A 67 0.79 9.03 -7.97
CA ILE A 67 -0.15 9.44 -6.94
C ILE A 67 0.48 9.42 -5.54
N PRO A 68 0.04 10.29 -4.61
CA PRO A 68 0.57 10.32 -3.25
C PRO A 68 0.40 8.99 -2.52
N LEU A 69 1.48 8.56 -1.86
CA LEU A 69 1.54 7.40 -0.99
C LEU A 69 1.82 7.85 0.45
N VAL A 70 1.00 7.41 1.39
CA VAL A 70 1.19 7.66 2.82
C VAL A 70 1.24 6.32 3.54
N SER A 71 2.28 6.08 4.33
CA SER A 71 2.38 4.90 5.20
C SER A 71 2.28 5.31 6.67
N GLY A 72 1.42 4.62 7.41
CA GLY A 72 1.32 4.69 8.86
C GLY A 72 1.76 3.38 9.48
N GLN A 73 2.55 3.45 10.55
CA GLN A 73 2.89 2.32 11.40
C GLN A 73 2.15 2.46 12.72
N THR A 74 1.43 1.42 13.12
CA THR A 74 0.73 1.34 14.40
C THR A 74 1.21 0.14 15.19
#